data_AF-A0A6N8RB13-F1
#
_entry.id   AF-A0A6N8RB13-F1
#
_cell.length_a   1.000
_cell.length_b   1.000
_cell.length_c   1.000
_cell.angle_alpha   90.00
_cell.angle_beta   90.00
_cell.angle_gamma   90.00
#
_symmetry.space_group_name_H-M   'P 1'
#
loop_
_entity.id
_entity.type
_entity.pdbx_description
1 polymer ?
#
loop_
_entity_poly.entity_id
_entity_poly.type
_entity_poly.pdbx_seq_one_letter_code
_entity_poly.pdbx_strand_id
1 'polypeptide(L)' 'MTYSIGIDSGSTATKGILLADGVITRRFLVPTPFRPATAITEAWETLREGLETTPFLTLTGYGRQLVDFADKQVTEI' A
#
# COMPACT_ATOMS: atom_id res chain seq x y z
N MET A 1 0.33 -19.55 -0.23
CA MET A 1 0.96 -18.40 0.44
C MET A 1 -0.12 -17.35 0.63
N THR A 2 -0.26 -16.83 1.84
CA THR A 2 -1.16 -15.70 2.11
C THR A 2 -0.36 -14.42 1.93
N TYR A 3 -0.81 -13.58 0.99
CA TYR A 3 -0.22 -12.27 0.74
C TYR A 3 -1.12 -11.17 1.30
N SER A 4 -0.50 -10.22 1.98
CA SER A 4 -1.15 -8.97 2.36
C SER A 4 -0.24 -7.79 2.08
N ILE A 5 -0.81 -6.70 1.61
CA ILE A 5 -0.10 -5.44 1.41
C ILE A 5 -0.61 -4.42 2.41
N GLY A 6 0.33 -3.73 3.06
CA GLY A 6 0.05 -2.54 3.86
C GLY A 6 0.64 -1.32 3.17
N ILE A 7 -0.17 -0.29 2.94
CA ILE A 7 0.30 1.01 2.43
C ILE A 7 -0.07 2.10 3.45
N ASP A 8 0.89 2.95 3.76
CA ASP A 8 0.71 4.18 4.54
C ASP A 8 0.99 5.38 3.63
N SER A 9 -0.07 6.11 3.27
CA SER A 9 0.01 7.33 2.47
C SER A 9 0.00 8.56 3.37
N GLY A 10 1.19 8.93 3.84
CA GLY A 10 1.42 10.13 4.65
C GLY A 10 1.53 11.40 3.80
N SER A 11 1.59 12.56 4.45
CA SER A 11 1.74 13.87 3.78
C SER A 11 3.12 14.06 3.13
N THR A 12 4.16 13.43 3.66
CA THR A 12 5.55 13.57 3.16
C THR A 12 6.03 12.36 2.39
N ALA A 13 5.63 11.15 2.79
CA ALA A 13 6.07 9.91 2.16
C ALA A 13 4.94 8.87 2.13
N THR A 14 4.89 8.13 1.03
CA THR A 14 4.08 6.92 0.88
C THR A 14 4.99 5.72 1.09
N LYS A 15 4.64 4.86 2.05
CA LYS A 15 5.36 3.63 2.37
C LYS A 15 4.47 2.44 2.08
N GLY A 16 5.06 1.32 1.72
CA GLY A 16 4.31 0.08 1.67
C GLY A 16 5.17 -1.16 1.84
N ILE A 17 4.53 -2.25 2.28
CA ILE A 17 5.15 -3.56 2.46
C ILE A 17 4.29 -4.65 1.83
N LEU A 18 4.94 -5.66 1.26
CA LEU A 18 4.33 -6.96 0.97
C LEU A 18 4.73 -7.90 2.10
N LEU A 19 3.73 -8.50 2.76
CA LEU A 19 3.89 -9.61 3.69
C LEU A 19 3.47 -10.90 2.98
N ALA A 20 4.34 -11.91 3.02
CA ALA A 20 4.04 -13.28 2.63
C ALA A 20 4.18 -14.16 3.87
N ASP A 21 3.09 -14.76 4.33
CA ASP A 21 3.05 -15.61 5.53
C ASP A 21 3.74 -14.96 6.76
N GLY A 22 3.50 -13.66 6.96
CA GLY A 22 4.06 -12.89 8.08
C GLY A 22 5.48 -12.36 7.88
N VAL A 23 6.13 -12.67 6.76
CA VAL A 23 7.49 -12.20 6.43
C VAL A 23 7.42 -11.06 5.42
N ILE A 24 8.17 -9.98 5.67
CA ILE A 24 8.29 -8.87 4.71
C ILE A 24 9.14 -9.32 3.52
N THR A 25 8.53 -9.45 2.35
CA THR A 25 9.20 -9.88 1.11
C THR A 25 9.49 -8.74 0.16
N ARG A 26 8.73 -7.62 0.23
CA ARG A 26 9.00 -6.39 -0.53
C ARG A 26 8.72 -5.14 0.28
N ARG A 27 9.39 -4.06 -0.07
CA ARG A 27 9.24 -2.72 0.52
C ARG A 27 9.15 -1.69 -0.59
N PHE A 28 8.37 -0.64 -0.35
CA PHE A 28 8.21 0.51 -1.21
C PHE A 28 8.31 1.79 -0.37
N LEU A 29 9.01 2.81 -0.88
CA LEU A 29 9.14 4.11 -0.26
C LEU A 29 9.39 5.18 -1.31
N VAL A 30 8.50 6.17 -1.39
CA VAL A 30 8.67 7.36 -2.23
C VAL A 30 8.18 8.61 -1.48
N PRO A 31 8.67 9.82 -1.84
CA PRO A 31 8.03 11.06 -1.42
C PRO A 31 6.57 11.09 -1.88
N THR A 32 5.67 11.60 -1.05
CA THR A 32 4.28 11.82 -1.47
C THR A 32 4.22 13.04 -2.39
N PRO A 33 3.86 12.89 -3.68
CA PRO A 33 3.78 14.02 -4.59
C PRO A 33 2.49 14.81 -4.34
N PHE A 34 2.30 15.91 -5.08
CA PHE A 34 1.06 16.69 -5.06
C PHE A 34 -0.21 15.86 -5.34
N ARG A 35 -0.06 14.68 -5.97
CA ARG A 35 -1.15 13.72 -6.22
C ARG A 35 -0.89 12.42 -5.45
N PRO A 36 -1.26 12.31 -4.16
CA PRO A 36 -0.95 11.15 -3.33
C PRO A 36 -1.53 9.83 -3.87
N ALA A 37 -2.69 9.90 -4.54
CA ALA A 37 -3.30 8.75 -5.22
C ALA A 37 -2.35 8.06 -6.20
N THR A 38 -1.52 8.83 -6.93
CA THR A 38 -0.53 8.27 -7.87
C THR A 38 0.53 7.46 -7.13
N ALA A 39 1.03 7.94 -6.00
CA ALA A 39 2.00 7.19 -5.18
C ALA A 39 1.38 5.95 -4.54
N ILE A 40 0.09 5.98 -4.18
CA ILE A 40 -0.63 4.79 -3.70
C ILE A 40 -0.75 3.74 -4.82
N THR A 41 -1.11 4.15 -6.04
CA THR A 41 -1.17 3.25 -7.20
C THR A 41 0.20 2.66 -7.54
N GLU A 42 1.26 3.46 -7.51
CA GLU A 42 2.63 2.99 -7.74
C GLU A 42 3.06 1.96 -6.68
N ALA A 43 2.77 2.23 -5.40
CA ALA A 43 3.02 1.27 -4.32
C ALA A 43 2.27 -0.04 -4.53
N TRP A 44 0.98 0.03 -4.89
CA TRP A 44 0.13 -1.13 -5.12
C TRP A 44 0.66 -2.02 -6.25
N GLU A 45 0.94 -1.43 -7.42
CA GLU A 45 1.44 -2.19 -8.57
C GLU A 45 2.84 -2.77 -8.32
N THR A 46 3.75 -1.99 -7.71
CA THR A 46 5.11 -2.45 -7.38
C THR A 46 5.10 -3.63 -6.40
N LEU A 47 4.28 -3.53 -5.34
CA LEU A 47 4.26 -4.54 -4.28
C LEU A 47 3.59 -5.83 -4.74
N ARG A 48 2.62 -5.77 -5.66
CA ARG A 48 1.90 -6.97 -6.15
C ARG A 48 2.50 -7.59 -7.42
N GLU A 49 3.50 -6.96 -8.03
CA GLU A 49 4.06 -7.39 -9.31
C GLU A 49 4.48 -8.88 -9.30
N GLY A 50 3.97 -9.65 -10.25
CA GLY A 50 4.30 -11.08 -10.40
C GLY A 50 3.66 -12.01 -9.37
N LEU A 51 2.74 -11.53 -8.53
CA LEU A 51 1.93 -12.40 -7.68
C LEU A 51 0.77 -13.00 -8.48
N GLU A 52 0.58 -14.32 -8.36
CA GLU A 52 -0.53 -15.03 -9.01
C GLU A 52 -1.88 -14.77 -8.31
N THR A 53 -1.85 -14.42 -7.02
CA THR A 53 -3.02 -14.11 -6.23
C THR A 53 -3.02 -12.63 -5.83
N THR A 54 -4.19 -11.98 -5.92
CA THR A 54 -4.35 -10.60 -5.46
C THR A 54 -4.19 -10.55 -3.93
N PRO A 55 -3.23 -9.78 -3.40
CA PRO A 55 -3.06 -9.62 -1.96
C PRO A 55 -4.21 -8.83 -1.35
N PHE A 56 -4.53 -9.11 -0.09
CA PHE A 56 -5.43 -8.24 0.68
C PHE A 56 -4.74 -6.91 0.96
N LEU A 57 -5.33 -5.80 0.55
CA LEU A 57 -4.79 -4.45 0.71
C LEU A 57 -5.40 -3.73 1.93
N THR A 58 -4.54 -3.39 2.89
CA THR A 58 -4.87 -2.41 3.95
C THR A 58 -4.18 -1.08 3.68
N LEU A 59 -4.96 0.00 3.66
CA LEU A 59 -4.46 1.36 3.40
C LEU A 59 -4.72 2.26 4.62
N THR A 60 -3.69 3.00 5.03
CA THR A 60 -3.73 3.98 6.13
C THR A 60 -3.09 5.32 5.71
N GLY A 61 -3.02 6.26 6.63
CA GLY A 61 -2.50 7.60 6.43
C GLY A 61 -3.56 8.59 5.92
N TYR A 62 -3.15 9.83 5.69
CA TYR A 62 -4.03 10.89 5.19
C TYR A 62 -4.64 10.55 3.82
N GLY A 63 -3.85 9.91 2.94
CA GLY A 63 -4.29 9.57 1.58
C GLY A 63 -5.26 8.38 1.49
N ARG A 64 -5.62 7.74 2.60
CA ARG A 64 -6.34 6.45 2.58
C ARG A 64 -7.69 6.45 1.88
N GLN A 65 -8.35 7.60 1.78
CA GLN A 65 -9.67 7.74 1.13
C GLN A 65 -9.57 8.21 -0.33
N LEU A 66 -8.36 8.38 -0.87
CA LEU A 66 -8.15 8.89 -2.23
C LEU A 66 -8.27 7.80 -3.31
N VAL A 67 -8.43 6.54 -2.90
CA VAL A 67 -8.64 5.38 -3.78
C VAL A 67 -9.74 4.49 -3.23
N ASP A 68 -10.42 3.77 -4.10
CA ASP A 68 -11.58 2.92 -3.80
C ASP A 68 -11.30 1.41 -3.88
N PHE A 69 -10.09 1.02 -4.29
CA PHE A 69 -9.70 -0.38 -4.49
C PHE A 69 -9.08 -1.07 -3.25
N ALA A 70 -8.92 -0.36 -2.12
CA ALA A 70 -8.39 -0.97 -0.90
C ALA A 70 -9.46 -1.80 -0.19
N ASP A 71 -9.16 -3.06 0.12
CA ASP A 71 -10.08 -3.95 0.85
C ASP A 71 -10.40 -3.43 2.25
N LYS A 72 -9.43 -2.74 2.87
CA LYS A 72 -9.60 -2.10 4.18
C LYS A 72 -8.90 -0.75 4.24
N GLN A 73 -9.65 0.26 4.67
CA GLN A 73 -9.09 1.57 5.04
C GLN A 73 -9.12 1.71 6.56
N VAL A 74 -8.00 2.12 7.16
CA VAL A 74 -7.85 2.27 8.62
C VAL A 74 -7.32 3.66 8.93
N THR A 75 -7.82 4.26 10.02
CA THR A 75 -7.30 5.52 10.57
C THR A 75 -6.19 5.23 11.59
N GLU A 76 -5.21 6.12 11.68
CA GLU A 76 -4.10 6.04 12.64
C GLU A 76 -4.49 6.50 14.06
N ILE A 77 -5.70 7.06 14.20
CA ILE A 77 -6.33 7.56 15.44
C ILE A 77 -7.59 6.76 15.72
#